data_AF-A0A428RYT0-F1
#
_entry.id   AF-A0A428RYT0-F1
#
_cell.length_a   1.000
_cell.length_b   1.000
_cell.length_c   1.000
_cell.angle_alpha   90.00
_cell.angle_beta   90.00
_cell.angle_gamma   90.00
#
_symmetry.space_group_name_H-M   'P 1'
#
loop_
_entity.id
_entity.type
_entity.pdbx_description
1 polymer ?
#
loop_
_entity_poly.entity_id
_entity_poly.type
_entity_poly.pdbx_seq_one_letter_code
_entity_poly.pdbx_strand_id
1 'polypeptide(L)'
;MQPKLAPEWIRLESTLGERPKLSGTNVQQIRKSLADPALEAAARNRRHDPALHIVSVRKPRIPLETKPRAEPDGCLTSDGGGFCVGDLNTEDVTAAFLCKTLSLTVVSVGYGLAPEAPWPAALEDCCKASHWLSRHFQADHVRIFGRGTLALSTAIKLAQDGIHANGVAALAPLTIDTRAIKDDGHKSRVENAEAPILSAETLNIFLGKYRAARGI
;
A
#
# COMPACT_ATOMS: atom_id res chain seq x y z
N MET A 1 7.87 16.34 -23.31
CA MET A 1 9.25 15.91 -22.98
C MET A 1 9.12 14.49 -22.44
N GLN A 2 9.90 13.51 -22.92
CA GLN A 2 9.84 12.16 -22.31
C GLN A 2 10.37 12.25 -20.87
N PRO A 3 9.71 11.60 -19.89
CA PRO A 3 10.16 11.62 -18.51
C PRO A 3 11.58 11.04 -18.42
N LYS A 4 12.46 11.72 -17.67
CA LYS A 4 13.83 11.25 -17.44
C LYS A 4 13.78 10.08 -16.45
N LEU A 5 13.83 8.86 -16.97
CA LEU A 5 13.93 7.66 -16.15
C LEU A 5 15.37 7.47 -15.65
N ALA A 6 15.51 6.89 -14.46
CA ALA A 6 16.81 6.58 -13.89
C ALA A 6 17.55 5.53 -14.78
N PRO A 7 18.89 5.59 -14.91
CA PRO A 7 19.65 4.63 -15.70
C PRO A 7 19.40 3.16 -15.31
N GLU A 8 19.21 2.89 -14.02
CA GLU A 8 18.90 1.58 -13.48
C GLU A 8 17.55 1.06 -13.98
N TRP A 9 16.58 1.97 -14.12
CA TRP A 9 15.27 1.64 -14.67
C TRP A 9 15.35 1.31 -16.15
N ILE A 10 16.11 2.09 -16.93
CA ILE A 10 16.33 1.84 -18.37
C ILE A 10 16.98 0.48 -18.59
N ARG A 11 17.95 0.11 -17.72
CA ARG A 11 18.57 -1.21 -17.73
C ARG A 11 17.58 -2.33 -17.42
N LEU A 12 16.66 -2.11 -16.48
CA LEU A 12 15.60 -3.07 -16.17
C LEU A 12 14.66 -3.27 -17.37
N GLU A 13 14.17 -2.19 -17.99
CA GLU A 13 13.33 -2.27 -19.21
C GLU A 13 14.05 -3.04 -20.33
N SER A 14 15.34 -2.76 -20.53
CA SER A 14 16.16 -3.47 -21.53
C SER A 14 16.29 -4.97 -21.23
N THR A 15 16.32 -5.34 -19.95
CA THR A 15 16.42 -6.74 -19.50
C THR A 15 15.09 -7.48 -19.67
N LEU A 16 13.98 -6.81 -19.38
CA LEU A 16 12.63 -7.36 -19.53
C LEU A 16 12.18 -7.43 -21.00
N GLY A 17 12.81 -6.66 -21.88
CA GLY A 17 12.43 -6.54 -23.29
C GLY A 17 11.20 -5.66 -23.53
N GLU A 18 10.55 -5.21 -22.46
CA GLU A 18 9.42 -4.29 -22.49
C GLU A 18 9.37 -3.42 -21.23
N ARG A 19 8.61 -2.32 -21.31
CA ARG A 19 8.32 -1.49 -20.14
C ARG A 19 7.24 -2.18 -19.30
N PRO A 20 7.52 -2.57 -18.05
CA PRO A 20 6.52 -3.19 -17.21
C PRO A 20 5.39 -2.18 -16.92
N LYS A 21 4.15 -2.60 -17.16
CA LYS A 21 2.93 -1.82 -16.89
C LYS A 21 1.83 -2.71 -16.37
N LEU A 22 1.09 -2.19 -15.40
CA LEU A 22 -0.22 -2.72 -15.01
C LEU A 22 -1.17 -2.57 -16.19
N SER A 23 -1.57 -3.70 -16.78
CA SER A 23 -2.27 -3.73 -18.07
C SER A 23 -3.65 -4.36 -17.95
N GLY A 24 -4.63 -3.78 -18.64
CA GLY A 24 -6.01 -4.29 -18.69
C GLY A 24 -7.05 -3.18 -18.63
N THR A 25 -8.23 -3.44 -19.17
CA THR A 25 -9.34 -2.46 -19.24
C THR A 25 -10.23 -2.47 -17.99
N ASN A 26 -9.96 -3.38 -17.05
CA ASN A 26 -10.65 -3.49 -15.77
C ASN A 26 -9.75 -4.10 -14.68
N VAL A 27 -10.18 -3.97 -13.42
CA VAL A 27 -9.42 -4.42 -12.24
C VAL A 27 -9.09 -5.91 -12.30
N GLN A 28 -10.00 -6.75 -12.79
CA GLN A 28 -9.77 -8.20 -12.87
C GLN A 28 -8.65 -8.55 -13.86
N GLN A 29 -8.60 -7.89 -15.02
CA GLN A 29 -7.50 -8.04 -15.98
C GLN A 29 -6.19 -7.52 -15.40
N ILE A 30 -6.21 -6.35 -14.74
CA ILE A 30 -5.01 -5.77 -14.12
C ILE A 30 -4.46 -6.69 -13.02
N ARG A 31 -5.33 -7.27 -12.16
CA ARG A 31 -4.92 -8.27 -11.16
C ARG A 31 -4.26 -9.49 -11.81
N LYS A 32 -4.78 -9.96 -12.95
CA LYS A 32 -4.16 -11.06 -13.70
C LYS A 32 -2.79 -10.68 -14.28
N SER A 33 -2.63 -9.44 -14.77
CA SER A 33 -1.33 -8.95 -15.27
C SER A 33 -0.26 -8.88 -14.16
N LEU A 34 -0.68 -8.69 -12.90
CA LEU A 34 0.22 -8.71 -11.74
C LEU A 34 0.62 -10.13 -11.32
N ALA A 35 -0.23 -11.12 -11.56
CA ALA A 35 0.04 -12.51 -11.29
C ALA A 35 0.98 -13.15 -12.34
N ASP A 36 1.70 -12.33 -13.13
CA ASP A 36 2.66 -12.80 -14.12
C ASP A 36 3.75 -13.64 -13.43
N PRO A 37 3.99 -14.89 -13.90
CA PRO A 37 5.01 -15.78 -13.40
C PRO A 37 6.41 -15.17 -13.24
N ALA A 38 6.78 -14.14 -14.02
CA ALA A 38 8.07 -13.47 -13.91
C ALA A 38 8.17 -12.57 -12.65
N LEU A 39 7.11 -11.83 -12.33
CA LEU A 39 7.02 -11.05 -11.08
C LEU A 39 6.90 -12.00 -9.87
N GLU A 40 6.12 -13.06 -10.02
CA GLU A 40 5.97 -14.14 -9.03
C GLU A 40 7.28 -14.92 -8.80
N ALA A 41 8.11 -15.13 -9.82
CA ALA A 41 9.40 -15.80 -9.68
C ALA A 41 10.42 -14.91 -8.95
N ALA A 42 10.43 -13.61 -9.24
CA ALA A 42 11.22 -12.62 -8.48
C ALA A 42 10.77 -12.56 -7.00
N ALA A 43 9.48 -12.78 -6.75
CA ALA A 43 8.87 -12.90 -5.43
C ALA A 43 9.21 -14.22 -4.69
N ARG A 44 9.39 -15.35 -5.39
CA ARG A 44 9.58 -16.68 -4.74
C ARG A 44 10.92 -16.91 -4.04
N ASN A 45 11.90 -16.02 -4.18
CA ASN A 45 13.14 -16.07 -3.40
C ASN A 45 13.00 -15.50 -1.97
N ARG A 46 11.76 -15.37 -1.48
CA ARG A 46 11.40 -14.92 -0.13
C ARG A 46 11.59 -16.07 0.87
N ARG A 47 12.73 -16.12 1.55
CA ARG A 47 12.84 -16.93 2.78
C ARG A 47 12.07 -16.21 3.88
N HIS A 48 11.02 -16.84 4.40
CA HIS A 48 10.43 -16.45 5.67
C HIS A 48 11.50 -16.64 6.75
N ASP A 49 12.03 -15.55 7.29
CA ASP A 49 12.94 -15.61 8.43
C ASP A 49 12.07 -15.74 9.69
N PRO A 50 12.07 -16.89 10.38
CA PRO A 50 11.24 -17.10 11.57
C PRO A 50 11.63 -16.16 12.73
N ALA A 51 12.74 -15.43 12.63
CA ALA A 51 13.09 -14.38 13.59
C ALA A 51 12.27 -13.09 13.40
N LEU A 52 11.65 -12.87 12.25
CA LEU A 52 10.84 -11.67 11.96
C LEU A 52 9.42 -11.83 12.49
N HIS A 53 8.95 -10.88 13.28
CA HIS A 53 7.59 -10.88 13.82
C HIS A 53 6.66 -10.04 12.95
N ILE A 54 6.22 -10.63 11.84
CA ILE A 54 5.23 -10.05 10.92
C ILE A 54 3.85 -10.58 11.30
N VAL A 55 2.95 -9.68 11.69
CA VAL A 55 1.54 -10.01 11.96
C VAL A 55 0.72 -9.62 10.74
N SER A 56 0.26 -10.61 9.98
CA SER A 56 -0.61 -10.38 8.84
C SER A 56 -2.09 -10.37 9.25
N VAL A 57 -2.77 -9.26 8.99
CA VAL A 57 -4.19 -9.07 9.36
C VAL A 57 -5.05 -9.19 8.12
N ARG A 58 -5.63 -10.36 7.86
CA ARG A 58 -6.57 -10.56 6.73
C ARG A 58 -7.99 -10.29 7.19
N LYS A 59 -8.61 -9.20 6.71
CA LYS A 59 -10.00 -8.80 7.03
C LYS A 59 -10.27 -8.79 8.55
N PRO A 60 -10.52 -7.65 9.20
CA PRO A 60 -10.55 -7.55 10.67
C PRO A 60 -11.70 -8.28 11.39
N ARG A 61 -12.35 -9.29 10.78
CA ARG A 61 -13.19 -10.29 11.44
C ARG A 61 -12.42 -11.47 12.04
N ILE A 62 -11.13 -11.62 11.73
CA ILE A 62 -10.28 -12.62 12.40
C ILE A 62 -9.70 -11.97 13.67
N PRO A 63 -9.87 -12.57 14.85
CA PRO A 63 -9.25 -12.05 16.06
C PRO A 63 -7.73 -12.08 15.87
N LEU A 64 -7.12 -10.91 16.03
CA LEU A 64 -5.69 -10.70 16.04
C LEU A 64 -5.10 -11.32 17.33
N GLU A 65 -4.94 -12.65 17.33
CA GLU A 65 -4.46 -13.42 18.51
C GLU A 65 -2.94 -13.67 18.51
N THR A 66 -2.18 -12.92 17.71
CA THR A 66 -0.71 -12.99 17.78
C THR A 66 -0.22 -11.95 18.80
N LYS A 67 0.27 -12.41 19.96
CA LYS A 67 1.01 -11.53 20.88
C LYS A 67 2.28 -11.04 20.18
N PRO A 68 2.52 -9.72 20.09
CA PRO A 68 3.80 -9.20 19.67
C PRO A 68 4.96 -9.81 20.46
N ARG A 69 6.10 -10.05 19.80
CA ARG A 69 7.35 -10.32 20.50
C ARG A 69 7.80 -9.04 21.23
N ALA A 70 8.70 -9.19 22.21
CA ALA A 70 9.17 -8.19 23.19
C ALA A 70 9.80 -6.89 22.64
N GLU A 71 9.63 -6.55 21.36
CA GLU A 71 10.06 -5.26 20.83
C GLU A 71 9.19 -4.15 21.43
N PRO A 72 9.80 -3.02 21.84
CA PRO A 72 9.05 -1.92 22.44
C PRO A 72 8.12 -1.27 21.42
N ASP A 73 8.45 -1.35 20.12
CA ASP A 73 7.87 -0.57 19.04
C ASP A 73 7.04 -1.41 18.05
N GLY A 74 5.86 -0.89 17.70
CA GLY A 74 4.92 -1.47 16.74
C GLY A 74 4.72 -0.57 15.51
N CYS A 75 4.65 -1.17 14.32
CA CYS A 75 4.45 -0.45 13.07
C CYS A 75 3.31 -1.06 12.26
N LEU A 76 2.29 -0.26 11.95
CA LEU A 76 1.29 -0.63 10.96
C LEU A 76 1.88 -0.46 9.56
N THR A 77 1.72 -1.44 8.68
CA THR A 77 1.98 -1.28 7.23
C THR A 77 0.76 -1.60 6.39
N SER A 78 0.50 -0.77 5.38
CA SER A 78 -0.52 -0.99 4.37
C SER A 78 0.08 -0.94 2.96
N ASP A 79 -0.26 -1.92 2.14
CA ASP A 79 0.28 -2.05 0.80
C ASP A 79 -0.30 -1.02 -0.17
N GLY A 80 0.42 -0.80 -1.26
CA GLY A 80 0.00 0.06 -2.36
C GLY A 80 -0.99 -0.66 -3.28
N GLY A 81 -1.07 -0.23 -4.54
CA GLY A 81 -1.92 -0.90 -5.54
C GLY A 81 -3.26 -0.21 -5.80
N GLY A 82 -3.34 1.09 -5.53
CA GLY A 82 -4.51 1.92 -5.89
C GLY A 82 -5.82 1.39 -5.33
N PHE A 83 -5.79 0.78 -4.14
CA PHE A 83 -6.93 0.18 -3.45
C PHE A 83 -7.59 -1.00 -4.19
N CYS A 84 -7.06 -1.43 -5.33
CA CYS A 84 -7.69 -2.40 -6.21
C CYS A 84 -6.87 -3.68 -6.39
N VAL A 85 -5.56 -3.60 -6.17
CA VAL A 85 -4.62 -4.72 -6.34
C VAL A 85 -3.65 -4.80 -5.17
N GLY A 86 -2.92 -5.90 -5.07
CA GLY A 86 -2.02 -6.20 -3.96
C GLY A 86 -2.53 -7.38 -3.14
N ASP A 87 -1.61 -8.03 -2.45
CA ASP A 87 -1.92 -9.02 -1.43
C ASP A 87 -0.85 -9.01 -0.33
N LEU A 88 -1.15 -9.66 0.79
CA LEU A 88 -0.20 -9.75 1.90
C LEU A 88 1.08 -10.53 1.57
N ASN A 89 1.08 -11.34 0.51
CA ASN A 89 2.28 -12.05 0.11
C ASN A 89 3.25 -11.09 -0.61
N THR A 90 2.75 -10.09 -1.35
CA THR A 90 3.56 -9.20 -2.21
C THR A 90 4.55 -8.31 -1.45
N GLU A 91 4.32 -7.99 -0.18
CA GLU A 91 5.10 -6.99 0.57
C GLU A 91 5.81 -7.56 1.83
N ASP A 92 5.92 -8.88 1.93
CA ASP A 92 6.78 -9.54 2.93
C ASP A 92 8.21 -8.95 2.95
N VAL A 93 8.73 -8.47 1.81
CA VAL A 93 10.06 -7.88 1.71
C VAL A 93 10.16 -6.53 2.44
N THR A 94 9.19 -5.63 2.25
CA THR A 94 9.20 -4.33 2.91
C THR A 94 8.94 -4.49 4.40
N ALA A 95 7.98 -5.33 4.78
CA ALA A 95 7.70 -5.64 6.18
C ALA A 95 8.91 -6.31 6.86
N ALA A 96 9.55 -7.28 6.20
CA ALA A 96 10.76 -7.94 6.70
C ALA A 96 11.92 -6.96 6.85
N PHE A 97 12.11 -6.08 5.86
CA PHE A 97 13.14 -5.05 5.90
C PHE A 97 12.94 -4.10 7.09
N LEU A 98 11.70 -3.64 7.32
CA LEU A 98 11.36 -2.78 8.45
C LEU A 98 11.56 -3.49 9.79
N CYS A 99 11.06 -4.73 9.92
CA CYS A 99 11.28 -5.55 11.11
C CYS A 99 12.78 -5.70 11.43
N LYS A 100 13.59 -6.08 10.43
CA LYS A 100 15.02 -6.36 10.62
C LYS A 100 15.84 -5.11 10.91
N THR A 101 15.55 -4.02 10.21
CA THR A 101 16.39 -2.81 10.23
C THR A 101 16.05 -1.89 11.39
N LEU A 102 14.79 -1.88 11.81
CA LEU A 102 14.28 -0.93 12.81
C LEU A 102 13.88 -1.59 14.13
N SER A 103 14.05 -2.91 14.28
CA SER A 103 13.63 -3.68 15.46
C SER A 103 12.17 -3.41 15.84
N LEU A 104 11.28 -3.47 14.84
CA LEU A 104 9.85 -3.23 14.99
C LEU A 104 9.07 -4.53 14.89
N THR A 105 7.97 -4.64 15.65
CA THR A 105 6.88 -5.53 15.26
C THR A 105 6.09 -4.89 14.12
N VAL A 106 6.05 -5.52 12.95
CA VAL A 106 5.32 -4.99 11.80
C VAL A 106 3.97 -5.72 11.64
N VAL A 107 2.89 -4.94 11.53
CA VAL A 107 1.52 -5.41 11.36
C VAL A 107 1.06 -5.03 9.95
N SER A 108 1.04 -6.01 9.05
CA SER A 108 0.63 -5.82 7.65
C SER A 108 -0.89 -5.98 7.50
N VAL A 109 -1.56 -4.97 6.96
CA VAL A 109 -3.02 -4.96 6.80
C VAL A 109 -3.44 -5.47 5.43
N GLY A 110 -4.09 -6.63 5.41
CA GLY A 110 -4.80 -7.17 4.24
C GLY A 110 -6.19 -6.57 4.16
N TYR A 111 -6.24 -5.30 3.73
CA TYR A 111 -7.46 -4.51 3.65
C TYR A 111 -8.36 -4.92 2.46
N GLY A 112 -9.65 -4.61 2.55
CA GLY A 112 -10.60 -4.84 1.46
C GLY A 112 -10.25 -4.05 0.20
N LEU A 113 -10.19 -4.75 -0.95
CA LEU A 113 -9.89 -4.16 -2.25
C LEU A 113 -11.16 -3.82 -3.02
N ALA A 114 -11.17 -2.68 -3.71
CA ALA A 114 -12.17 -2.33 -4.69
C ALA A 114 -12.01 -3.16 -5.98
N PRO A 115 -13.10 -3.44 -6.72
CA PRO A 115 -14.47 -2.96 -6.52
C PRO A 115 -15.28 -3.71 -5.46
N GLU A 116 -14.78 -4.83 -4.92
CA GLU A 116 -15.53 -5.66 -3.97
C GLU A 116 -15.73 -4.98 -2.61
N ALA A 117 -14.77 -4.16 -2.19
CA ALA A 117 -14.77 -3.36 -0.98
C ALA A 117 -14.33 -1.91 -1.31
N PRO A 118 -15.21 -1.09 -1.88
CA PRO A 118 -14.91 0.31 -2.22
C PRO A 118 -14.75 1.19 -0.97
N TRP A 119 -14.43 2.47 -1.17
CA TRP A 119 -14.37 3.47 -0.10
C TRP A 119 -15.61 3.42 0.81
N PRO A 120 -15.46 3.47 2.15
CA PRO A 120 -14.22 3.65 2.92
C PRO A 120 -13.57 2.36 3.45
N ALA A 121 -13.92 1.18 2.91
CA ALA A 121 -13.58 -0.10 3.53
C ALA A 121 -12.08 -0.28 3.85
N ALA A 122 -11.19 0.05 2.91
CA ALA A 122 -9.75 -0.05 3.11
C ALA A 122 -9.25 0.82 4.28
N LEU A 123 -9.76 2.04 4.42
CA LEU A 123 -9.42 2.93 5.53
C LEU A 123 -9.96 2.37 6.86
N GLU A 124 -11.20 1.90 6.87
CA GLU A 124 -11.78 1.30 8.08
C GLU A 124 -10.97 0.08 8.56
N ASP A 125 -10.49 -0.75 7.63
CA ASP A 125 -9.64 -1.90 7.96
C ASP A 125 -8.31 -1.48 8.55
N CYS A 126 -7.64 -0.47 7.97
CA CYS A 126 -6.40 0.09 8.54
C CYS A 126 -6.64 0.72 9.91
N CYS A 127 -7.72 1.48 10.10
CA CYS A 127 -8.06 2.06 11.40
C CYS A 127 -8.30 0.98 12.46
N LYS A 128 -9.03 -0.09 12.14
CA LYS A 128 -9.25 -1.21 13.07
C LYS A 128 -7.92 -1.87 13.47
N ALA A 129 -7.02 -2.07 12.52
CA ALA A 129 -5.70 -2.63 12.78
C ALA A 129 -4.83 -1.67 13.63
N SER A 130 -4.87 -0.36 13.39
CA SER A 130 -4.19 0.62 14.23
C SER A 130 -4.74 0.70 15.66
N HIS A 131 -6.05 0.59 15.85
CA HIS A 131 -6.66 0.51 17.19
C HIS A 131 -6.30 -0.79 17.91
N TRP A 132 -6.07 -1.87 17.17
CA TRP A 132 -5.50 -3.07 17.77
C TRP A 132 -4.05 -2.83 18.18
N LEU A 133 -3.24 -2.20 17.31
CA LEU A 133 -1.85 -1.89 17.58
C LEU A 133 -1.69 -1.00 18.83
N SER A 134 -2.48 0.07 18.96
CA SER A 134 -2.45 0.98 20.12
C SER A 134 -2.87 0.35 21.44
N ARG A 135 -3.55 -0.80 21.42
CA ARG A 135 -3.88 -1.58 22.63
C ARG A 135 -2.76 -2.53 23.05
N HIS A 136 -1.83 -2.83 22.16
CA HIS A 136 -0.73 -3.77 22.40
C HIS A 136 0.62 -3.08 22.57
N PHE A 137 0.75 -1.84 22.10
CA PHE A 137 1.93 -0.99 22.25
C PHE A 137 1.52 0.33 22.91
N GLN A 138 2.40 0.92 23.72
CA GLN A 138 2.15 2.27 24.24
C GLN A 138 2.10 3.27 23.08
N ALA A 139 1.39 4.40 23.26
CA ALA A 139 1.25 5.42 22.22
C ALA A 139 2.61 5.83 21.63
N ASP A 140 3.62 6.01 22.50
CA ASP A 140 4.97 6.42 22.11
C ASP A 140 5.72 5.43 21.21
N HIS A 141 5.15 4.25 21.03
CA HIS A 141 5.71 3.12 20.33
C HIS A 141 4.96 2.76 19.05
N VAL A 142 3.92 3.52 18.67
CA VAL A 142 3.11 3.27 17.47
C VAL A 142 3.64 4.08 16.28
N ARG A 143 3.98 3.41 15.18
CA ARG A 143 4.36 4.02 13.91
C ARG A 143 3.43 3.56 12.79
N ILE A 144 3.26 4.41 11.77
CA ILE A 144 2.51 4.06 10.56
C ILE A 144 3.44 4.19 9.37
N PHE A 145 3.63 3.09 8.68
CA PHE A 145 4.25 3.05 7.37
C PHE A 145 3.18 2.66 6.36
N GLY A 146 3.29 3.13 5.13
CA GLY A 146 2.45 2.60 4.08
C GLY A 146 2.75 3.20 2.73
N ARG A 147 2.37 2.45 1.70
CA ARG A 147 2.38 2.95 0.33
C ARG A 147 1.07 3.68 0.09
N GLY A 148 1.16 4.90 -0.40
CA GLY A 148 0.00 5.67 -0.80
C GLY A 148 -0.74 6.38 0.34
N THR A 149 -2.03 6.61 0.11
CA THR A 149 -2.90 7.47 0.93
C THR A 149 -3.32 6.86 2.27
N LEU A 150 -3.31 5.53 2.39
CA LEU A 150 -3.79 4.84 3.60
C LEU A 150 -2.97 5.19 4.84
N ALA A 151 -1.65 5.36 4.71
CA ALA A 151 -0.80 5.76 5.83
C ALA A 151 -1.23 7.10 6.44
N LEU A 152 -1.40 8.13 5.58
CA LEU A 152 -1.80 9.47 6.02
C LEU A 152 -3.22 9.50 6.57
N SER A 153 -4.17 8.91 5.85
CA SER A 153 -5.58 8.91 6.26
C SER A 153 -5.84 8.13 7.55
N THR A 154 -5.12 7.01 7.76
CA THR A 154 -5.18 6.24 9.00
C THR A 154 -4.60 7.04 10.17
N ALA A 155 -3.46 7.71 9.97
CA ALA A 155 -2.85 8.56 11.00
C ALA A 155 -3.77 9.72 11.42
N ILE A 156 -4.38 10.40 10.45
CA ILE A 156 -5.36 11.46 10.71
C ILE A 156 -6.54 10.91 11.52
N LYS A 157 -7.07 9.75 11.12
CA LYS A 157 -8.23 9.16 11.79
C LYS A 157 -7.92 8.73 13.22
N LEU A 158 -6.75 8.13 13.46
CA LEU A 158 -6.29 7.82 14.81
C LEU A 158 -6.15 9.06 15.68
N ALA A 159 -5.57 10.14 15.14
CA ALA A 159 -5.42 11.38 15.89
C ALA A 159 -6.78 11.98 16.27
N GLN A 160 -7.79 11.88 15.39
CA GLN A 160 -9.17 12.26 15.69
C GLN A 160 -9.81 11.39 16.79
N ASP A 161 -9.36 10.14 16.90
CA ASP A 161 -9.79 9.18 17.92
C ASP A 161 -8.93 9.29 19.21
N GLY A 162 -8.04 10.30 19.31
CA GLY A 162 -7.20 10.57 20.48
C GLY A 162 -5.93 9.71 20.58
N ILE A 163 -5.57 8.98 19.52
CA ILE A 163 -4.39 8.13 19.45
C ILE A 163 -3.36 8.78 18.52
N HIS A 164 -2.18 9.09 19.04
CA HIS A 164 -1.10 9.67 18.26
C HIS A 164 -0.09 8.60 17.84
N ALA A 165 0.26 8.57 16.56
CA ALA A 165 1.40 7.80 16.08
C ALA A 165 2.68 8.65 16.21
N ASN A 166 3.76 8.03 16.66
CA ASN A 166 5.07 8.68 16.86
C ASN A 166 5.86 8.88 15.56
N GLY A 167 5.34 8.37 14.45
CA GLY A 167 5.89 8.63 13.13
C GLY A 167 4.96 8.11 12.04
N VAL A 168 4.90 8.86 10.95
CA VAL A 168 4.14 8.49 9.74
C VAL A 168 5.07 8.60 8.53
N ALA A 169 5.22 7.50 7.81
CA ALA A 169 5.96 7.43 6.54
C ALA A 169 5.01 6.97 5.43
N ALA A 170 4.73 7.86 4.48
CA ALA A 170 3.84 7.59 3.34
C ALA A 170 4.61 7.66 2.02
N LEU A 171 4.71 6.54 1.31
CA LEU A 171 5.41 6.49 0.02
C LEU A 171 4.46 6.84 -1.13
N ALA A 172 4.75 7.92 -1.86
CA ALA A 172 3.98 8.41 -3.02
C ALA A 172 2.45 8.49 -2.77
N PRO A 173 1.98 9.22 -1.74
CA PRO A 173 0.57 9.32 -1.42
C PRO A 173 -0.23 10.09 -2.48
N LEU A 174 -1.45 9.63 -2.77
CA LEU A 174 -2.46 10.46 -3.42
C LEU A 174 -3.11 11.33 -2.33
N THR A 175 -2.80 12.62 -2.30
CA THR A 175 -3.22 13.55 -1.25
C THR A 175 -4.36 14.48 -1.66
N ILE A 176 -4.68 14.53 -2.96
CA ILE A 176 -5.63 15.48 -3.53
C ILE A 176 -6.57 14.74 -4.47
N ASP A 177 -7.88 14.98 -4.35
CA ASP A 177 -8.85 14.56 -5.37
C ASP A 177 -8.64 15.40 -6.61
N THR A 178 -8.41 14.76 -7.76
CA THR A 178 -8.13 15.47 -9.01
C THR A 178 -9.26 16.40 -9.45
N ARG A 179 -10.49 16.18 -8.99
CA ARG A 179 -11.64 17.07 -9.25
C ARG A 179 -11.62 18.37 -8.44
N ALA A 180 -10.90 18.38 -7.33
CA ALA A 180 -10.85 19.52 -6.42
C ALA A 180 -9.94 20.66 -6.94
N ILE A 181 -9.08 20.37 -7.93
CA ILE A 181 -8.12 21.34 -8.49
C ILE A 181 -8.38 21.51 -9.98
N LYS A 182 -8.68 22.75 -10.40
CA LYS A 182 -9.11 23.08 -11.78
C LYS A 182 -7.99 23.59 -12.67
N ASP A 183 -6.99 24.29 -12.12
CA ASP A 183 -5.91 24.91 -12.89
C ASP A 183 -4.54 24.30 -12.53
N ASP A 184 -3.74 24.00 -13.57
CA ASP A 184 -2.36 23.44 -13.65
C ASP A 184 -1.95 22.21 -12.79
N GLY A 185 -2.74 21.84 -11.78
CA GLY A 185 -2.35 21.02 -10.63
C GLY A 185 -2.22 19.51 -10.84
N HIS A 186 -2.22 19.05 -12.09
CA HIS A 186 -2.01 17.64 -12.45
C HIS A 186 -0.98 17.47 -13.56
N LYS A 187 -0.09 18.46 -13.75
CA LYS A 187 0.94 18.41 -14.80
C LYS A 187 1.72 17.10 -14.80
N SER A 188 2.05 16.57 -13.61
CA SER A 188 2.70 15.28 -13.47
C SER A 188 1.87 14.11 -13.99
N ARG A 189 0.53 14.13 -13.85
CA ARG A 189 -0.35 13.10 -14.41
C ARG A 189 -0.37 13.11 -15.94
N VAL A 190 -0.18 14.28 -16.55
CA VAL A 190 -0.09 14.44 -18.00
C VAL A 190 1.31 14.05 -18.51
N GLU A 191 2.36 14.63 -17.91
CA GLU A 191 3.75 14.36 -18.29
C GLU A 191 4.16 12.89 -18.05
N ASN A 192 3.58 12.24 -17.05
CA ASN A 192 3.84 10.86 -16.67
C ASN A 192 2.65 9.93 -16.99
N ALA A 193 1.80 10.30 -17.97
CA ALA A 193 0.64 9.48 -18.33
C ALA A 193 1.03 8.03 -18.71
N GLU A 194 2.21 7.87 -19.31
CA GLU A 194 2.78 6.59 -19.73
C GLU A 194 3.92 6.11 -18.82
N ALA A 195 3.90 6.53 -17.55
CA ALA A 195 4.89 6.11 -16.57
C ALA A 195 4.98 4.59 -16.47
N PRO A 196 6.18 4.05 -16.16
CA PRO A 196 6.32 2.65 -15.85
C PRO A 196 5.46 2.23 -14.67
N ILE A 197 4.99 0.99 -14.68
CA ILE A 197 4.09 0.37 -13.69
C ILE A 197 2.68 0.98 -13.69
N LEU A 198 2.54 2.27 -13.37
CA LEU A 198 1.24 2.92 -13.17
C LEU A 198 1.02 4.01 -14.23
N SER A 199 0.22 3.70 -15.25
CA SER A 199 -0.24 4.67 -16.24
C SER A 199 -1.40 5.52 -15.70
N ALA A 200 -1.67 6.65 -16.36
CA ALA A 200 -2.85 7.47 -16.09
C ALA A 200 -4.16 6.70 -16.31
N GLU A 201 -4.20 5.82 -17.31
CA GLU A 201 -5.35 4.95 -17.59
C GLU A 201 -5.64 4.01 -16.41
N THR A 202 -4.64 3.25 -15.97
CA THR A 202 -4.77 2.32 -14.83
C THR A 202 -5.16 3.07 -13.56
N LEU A 203 -4.55 4.23 -13.32
CA LEU A 203 -4.89 5.07 -12.16
C LEU A 203 -6.35 5.56 -12.20
N ASN A 204 -6.88 5.92 -13.38
CA ASN A 204 -8.28 6.31 -13.53
C ASN A 204 -9.23 5.13 -13.29
N ILE A 205 -8.88 3.92 -13.75
CA ILE A 205 -9.65 2.69 -13.45
C ILE A 205 -9.73 2.47 -11.93
N PHE A 206 -8.58 2.54 -11.24
CA PHE A 206 -8.51 2.35 -9.80
C PHE A 206 -9.34 3.38 -9.03
N LEU A 207 -9.18 4.67 -9.33
CA LEU A 207 -9.94 5.73 -8.68
C LEU A 207 -11.45 5.60 -8.93
N GLY A 208 -11.84 5.22 -10.16
CA GLY A 208 -13.24 4.99 -10.51
C GLY A 208 -13.86 3.85 -9.70
N LYS A 209 -13.15 2.72 -9.53
CA LYS A 209 -13.64 1.58 -8.74
C LYS A 209 -13.64 1.85 -7.25
N TYR A 210 -12.63 2.53 -6.73
CA TYR A 210 -12.56 2.85 -5.31
C TYR A 210 -13.70 3.77 -4.86
N ARG A 211 -14.15 4.71 -5.71
CA ARG A 211 -15.22 5.67 -5.39
C ARG A 211 -16.65 5.12 -5.52
N ALA A 212 -16.84 3.97 -6.17
CA ALA A 212 -18.13 3.54 -6.70
C ALA A 212 -19.27 3.27 -5.67
N ALA A 213 -19.01 3.28 -4.35
CA ALA A 213 -20.04 3.01 -3.34
C ALA A 213 -20.90 4.22 -2.92
N ARG A 214 -20.49 5.44 -3.22
CA ARG A 214 -21.30 6.64 -2.99
C ARG A 214 -21.19 7.48 -4.25
N GLY A 215 -22.32 7.81 -4.89
CA GLY A 215 -22.37 8.61 -6.11
C GLY A 215 -21.86 10.04 -5.92
N ILE A 216 -20.56 10.18 -5.69
CA ILE A 216 -19.80 11.43 -5.52
C ILE A 216 -18.90 11.60 -6.73
#